data_AF-F6HM02-F1
#
_entry.id   AF-F6HM02-F1
#
_cell.length_a   1.000
_cell.length_b   1.000
_cell.length_c   1.000
_cell.angle_alpha   90.00
_cell.angle_beta   90.00
_cell.angle_gamma   90.00
#
_symmetry.space_group_name_H-M   'P 1'
#
loop_
_entity.id
_entity.type
_entity.pdbx_description
1 polymer ?
#
loop_
_entity_poly.entity_id
_entity_poly.type
_entity_poly.pdbx_seq_one_letter_code
_entity_poly.pdbx_strand_id
1 'polypeptide(L)' 'MRAFWSRTGSFLNYRDVDIGVTKTWSYDEGKVYGAKYFMNNFDRLVKVKTAVDPTNFFRNEQSIPPLK' A
#
# COMPACT_ATOMS: atom_id res chain seq x y z
N MET A 1 3.98 25.67 -7.03
CA MET A 1 4.88 24.58 -6.59
C MET A 1 4.16 23.25 -6.76
N ARG A 2 4.58 22.38 -7.68
CA ARG A 2 4.08 21.00 -7.78
C ARG A 2 5.18 20.10 -7.23
N ALA A 3 4.94 19.46 -6.09
CA ALA A 3 5.82 18.43 -5.58
C ALA A 3 5.78 17.24 -6.55
N PHE A 4 6.87 17.06 -7.27
CA PHE A 4 7.07 15.95 -8.19
C PHE A 4 7.32 14.70 -7.33
N TRP A 5 6.26 13.97 -7.00
CA TRP A 5 6.40 12.62 -6.45
C TRP A 5 7.14 11.79 -7.51
N SER A 6 8.44 11.61 -7.28
CA SER A 6 9.30 10.78 -8.12
C SER A 6 8.70 9.38 -8.21
N ARG A 7 8.56 8.85 -9.43
CA ARG A 7 8.21 7.45 -9.67
C ARG A 7 9.45 6.57 -9.43
N THR A 8 9.97 6.56 -8.21
CA THR A 8 11.00 5.60 -7.80
C THR A 8 10.30 4.34 -7.29
N GLY A 9 10.47 3.24 -8.04
CA GLY A 9 10.03 1.92 -7.58
C GLY A 9 10.85 1.50 -6.35
N SER A 10 10.20 0.83 -5.41
CA SER A 10 10.82 0.27 -4.20
C SER A 10 10.65 -1.24 -4.19
N PHE A 11 11.56 -1.96 -3.52
CA PHE A 11 11.46 -3.41 -3.39
C PHE A 11 11.03 -3.79 -1.98
N LEU A 12 9.92 -4.51 -1.85
CA LEU A 12 9.27 -4.80 -0.56
C LEU A 12 10.21 -5.48 0.46
N ASN A 13 11.13 -6.33 -0.01
CA ASN A 13 12.05 -7.04 0.89
C ASN A 13 13.12 -6.12 1.51
N TYR A 14 13.37 -4.95 0.92
CA TYR A 14 14.12 -3.86 1.54
C TYR A 14 13.12 -2.84 2.08
N ARG A 15 12.46 -3.19 3.20
CA ARG A 15 11.42 -2.36 3.79
C ARG A 15 11.96 -0.97 4.12
N ASP A 16 11.37 0.03 3.49
CA ASP A 16 11.62 1.44 3.72
C ASP A 16 10.38 2.02 4.39
N VAL A 17 10.50 2.52 5.62
CA VAL A 17 9.37 3.10 6.37
C VAL A 17 9.13 4.56 5.98
N ASP A 18 10.15 5.24 5.45
CA ASP A 18 10.11 6.66 5.12
C ASP A 18 9.29 6.94 3.86
N ILE A 19 9.04 5.92 3.02
CA ILE A 19 8.19 6.06 1.84
C ILE A 19 6.68 6.17 2.15
N GLY A 20 6.28 5.95 3.40
CA GLY A 20 4.93 6.17 3.91
C GLY A 20 4.42 5.03 4.80
N VAL A 21 3.60 5.36 5.81
CA VAL A 21 2.93 4.40 6.69
C VAL A 21 1.43 4.67 6.70
N THR A 22 0.62 3.63 6.94
CA THR A 22 -0.83 3.77 7.10
C THR A 22 -1.23 3.83 8.57
N LYS A 23 -2.17 4.71 8.90
CA LYS A 23 -2.76 4.86 10.24
C LYS A 23 -4.15 4.26 10.31
N THR A 24 -4.89 4.33 9.21
CA THR A 24 -6.30 3.91 9.15
C THR A 24 -6.53 2.68 8.28
N TRP A 25 -5.48 2.19 7.60
CA TRP A 25 -5.56 1.12 6.60
C TRP A 25 -6.63 1.42 5.54
N SER A 26 -6.68 2.68 5.09
CA SER A 26 -7.51 3.10 3.97
C SER A 26 -6.79 2.85 2.64
N TYR A 27 -7.56 2.68 1.57
CA TYR A 27 -7.02 2.51 0.21
C TYR A 27 -6.10 3.66 -0.18
N ASP A 28 -6.49 4.90 0.11
CA ASP A 28 -5.74 6.09 -0.30
C ASP A 28 -4.39 6.22 0.43
N GLU A 29 -4.34 5.94 1.74
CA GLU A 29 -3.08 5.88 2.49
C GLU A 29 -2.20 4.74 1.98
N GLY A 30 -2.81 3.56 1.76
CA GLY A 30 -2.10 2.37 1.27
C GLY A 30 -1.49 2.55 -0.10
N LYS A 31 -2.14 3.34 -0.97
CA LYS A 31 -1.70 3.58 -2.34
C LYS A 31 -0.39 4.34 -2.42
N VAL A 32 -0.06 5.17 -1.42
CA VAL A 32 1.17 6.00 -1.41
C VAL A 32 2.43 5.12 -1.45
N TYR A 33 2.51 4.09 -0.61
CA TYR A 33 3.62 3.13 -0.63
C TYR A 33 3.32 1.94 -1.57
N GLY A 34 2.06 1.54 -1.71
CA GLY A 34 1.64 0.43 -2.55
C GLY A 34 1.93 0.64 -4.03
N ALA A 35 1.77 1.87 -4.54
CA ALA A 35 2.13 2.21 -5.91
C ALA A 35 3.65 2.17 -6.17
N LYS A 36 4.48 2.38 -5.14
CA LYS A 36 5.95 2.28 -5.24
C LYS A 36 6.42 0.83 -5.26
N TYR A 37 5.82 -0.03 -4.42
CA TYR A 37 6.17 -1.45 -4.34
C TYR A 37 5.58 -2.29 -5.48
N PHE A 38 4.33 -2.03 -5.86
CA PHE A 38 3.55 -2.93 -6.70
C PHE A 38 3.07 -2.29 -7.99
N MET A 39 3.23 -0.97 -8.16
CA MET A 39 2.79 -0.24 -9.35
C MET A 39 1.33 -0.61 -9.72
N ASN A 40 1.11 -1.06 -10.95
CA ASN A 40 -0.20 -1.44 -11.48
C ASN A 40 -0.78 -2.72 -10.83
N ASN A 41 0.02 -3.48 -10.06
CA ASN A 41 -0.45 -4.68 -9.38
C ASN A 41 -1.17 -4.38 -8.05
N PHE A 42 -1.02 -3.16 -7.51
CA PHE A 42 -1.58 -2.80 -6.20
C PHE A 42 -3.09 -3.04 -6.13
N ASP A 43 -3.85 -2.61 -7.15
CA ASP A 43 -5.31 -2.75 -7.16
C ASP A 43 -5.76 -4.22 -7.16
N ARG A 44 -5.00 -5.10 -7.84
CA ARG A 44 -5.29 -6.54 -7.83
C ARG A 44 -5.03 -7.13 -6.44
N LEU A 45 -3.95 -6.71 -5.78
CA LEU A 45 -3.62 -7.18 -4.44
C LEU A 45 -4.64 -6.72 -3.39
N VAL A 46 -5.13 -5.49 -3.51
CA VAL A 46 -6.22 -4.97 -2.68
C VAL A 46 -7.49 -5.81 -2.83
N LYS A 47 -7.87 -6.18 -4.06
CA LYS A 47 -9.02 -7.08 -4.30
C LYS A 47 -8.83 -8.46 -3.66
N VAL A 48 -7.65 -9.06 -3.82
CA VAL A 48 -7.33 -10.34 -3.18
C VAL A 48 -7.40 -10.21 -1.66
N LYS A 49 -6.78 -9.19 -1.08
CA LYS A 49 -6.81 -8.90 0.37
C LYS A 49 -8.24 -8.76 0.89
N THR A 50 -9.09 -8.07 0.15
CA THR A 50 -10.51 -7.89 0.49
C THR A 50 -11.26 -9.22 0.54
N ALA A 51 -10.98 -10.12 -0.40
CA ALA A 51 -11.62 -11.43 -0.46
C ALA A 51 -11.13 -12.41 0.63
N VAL A 52 -9.82 -12.41 0.91
CA VAL A 52 -9.21 -13.38 1.84
C VAL A 52 -9.18 -12.93 3.29
N ASP A 53 -9.19 -11.62 3.55
CA ASP A 53 -9.11 -11.02 4.89
C ASP A 53 -9.96 -9.73 4.97
N PRO A 54 -11.30 -9.85 4.88
CA PRO A 54 -12.21 -8.70 4.87
C PRO A 54 -12.19 -7.91 6.19
N THR A 55 -11.82 -8.55 7.31
CA THR A 55 -11.72 -7.90 8.63
C THR A 55 -10.36 -7.24 8.87
N ASN A 56 -9.44 -7.35 7.93
CA ASN A 56 -8.06 -6.84 8.01
C ASN A 56 -7.33 -7.31 9.27
N PHE A 57 -7.41 -8.60 9.59
CA PHE A 57 -6.71 -9.20 10.72
C PHE A 57 -5.19 -9.20 10.50
N PHE A 58 -4.73 -9.59 9.31
CA PHE A 58 -3.31 -9.63 8.97
C PHE A 58 -2.83 -8.25 8.51
N ARG A 59 -2.45 -7.38 9.45
CA ARG A 59 -2.04 -5.99 9.14
C ARG A 59 -0.75 -5.56 9.85
N ASN A 60 -0.06 -4.61 9.24
CA ASN A 60 1.11 -3.92 9.79
C ASN A 60 1.15 -2.47 9.25
N GLU A 61 2.21 -1.71 9.54
CA GLU A 61 2.34 -0.29 9.21
C GLU A 61 2.32 0.02 7.69
N GLN A 62 2.55 -0.97 6.83
CA GLN A 62 2.52 -0.86 5.36
C GLN A 62 1.74 -2.02 4.70
N SER A 63 0.78 -2.61 5.41
CA SER A 63 0.01 -3.74 4.88
C SER A 63 -1.02 -3.28 3.88
N ILE A 64 -1.23 -4.07 2.83
CA ILE A 64 -2.26 -3.81 1.82
C ILE A 64 -3.63 -3.70 2.51
N PRO A 65 -4.36 -2.59 2.34
CA PRO A 65 -5.68 -2.42 2.94
C PRO A 65 -6.75 -3.16 2.14
N PRO A 66 -7.79 -3.73 2.79
CA PRO A 66 -8.98 -4.18 2.08
C PRO A 66 -9.84 -2.99 1.64
N LEU A 67 -10.64 -3.18 0.60
CA LEU A 67 -11.70 -2.25 0.21
C LEU A 67 -12.89 -2.50 1.13
N LYS A 68 -13.25 -1.49 1.91
CA LYS A 68 -14.53 -1.45 2.63
C LYS A 68 -15.60 -0.84 1.73
#